data_AF-A0A268S4L9-F1
#
_entry.id   AF-A0A268S4L9-F1
#
_cell.length_a   1.000
_cell.length_b   1.000
_cell.length_c   1.000
_cell.angle_alpha   90.00
_cell.angle_beta   90.00
_cell.angle_gamma   90.00
#
_symmetry.space_group_name_H-M   'P 1'
#
loop_
_entity.id
_entity.type
_entity.pdbx_description
1 polymer ?
#
loop_
_entity_poly.entity_id
_entity_poly.type
_entity_poly.pdbx_seq_one_letter_code
_entity_poly.pdbx_strand_id
1 'polypeptide(L)'
;MMTIKDLLATKQVNASGFEAIVELSEHSEGTEEAVLSSLPPAVLASQGVTEYYALQIPRGSVFKTAEDIIEANLPVRKYAIKTDVDVTDMETVIVNRHKGTIKILKEMFPGAEVLEQVTEEQIAGKHVVGGLPPHLMTTSGAFTSAYIKGFDYAKDGDLSGDELKERLVVADKPITIEEIN
;
A
#
# COMPACT_ATOMS: atom_id res chain seq x y z
N MET A 1 -18.62 -2.28 10.63
CA MET A 1 -17.29 -1.81 10.19
C MET A 1 -16.37 -1.93 11.39
N MET A 2 -15.34 -2.76 11.29
CA MET A 2 -14.39 -3.00 12.37
C MET A 2 -13.51 -1.76 12.57
N THR A 3 -13.22 -1.41 13.82
CA THR A 3 -12.31 -0.31 14.18
C THR A 3 -10.98 -0.86 14.72
N ILE A 4 -9.97 0.00 14.83
CA ILE A 4 -8.67 -0.42 15.39
C ILE A 4 -8.81 -0.92 16.84
N LYS A 5 -9.69 -0.32 17.67
CA LYS A 5 -9.95 -0.83 19.02
C LYS A 5 -10.55 -2.24 19.01
N ASP A 6 -11.50 -2.51 18.10
CA ASP A 6 -12.10 -3.84 17.97
C ASP A 6 -11.04 -4.88 17.55
N LEU A 7 -10.16 -4.51 16.61
CA LEU A 7 -9.09 -5.38 16.13
C LEU A 7 -8.10 -5.71 17.24
N LEU A 8 -7.62 -4.70 17.98
CA LEU A 8 -6.67 -4.87 19.08
C LEU A 8 -7.25 -5.70 20.24
N ALA A 9 -8.54 -5.54 20.54
CA ALA A 9 -9.21 -6.32 21.58
C ALA A 9 -9.43 -7.79 21.21
N THR A 10 -9.40 -8.15 19.92
CA THR A 10 -9.79 -9.48 19.44
C THR A 10 -8.67 -10.28 18.78
N LYS A 11 -7.65 -9.61 18.22
CA LYS A 11 -6.54 -10.23 17.50
C LYS A 11 -5.21 -9.93 18.18
N GLN A 12 -4.25 -10.84 18.02
CA GLN A 12 -2.84 -10.59 18.30
C GLN A 12 -2.23 -9.90 17.07
N VAL A 13 -2.05 -8.59 17.13
CA VAL A 13 -1.69 -7.80 15.97
C VAL A 13 -0.17 -7.82 15.75
N ASN A 14 0.26 -8.24 14.57
CA ASN A 14 1.63 -8.07 14.07
C ASN A 14 1.65 -6.90 13.07
N ALA A 15 2.13 -5.75 13.51
CA ALA A 15 2.05 -4.50 12.79
C ALA A 15 3.36 -4.15 12.05
N SER A 16 3.25 -3.57 10.86
CA SER A 16 4.41 -3.15 10.05
C SER A 16 4.14 -1.86 9.27
N GLY A 17 5.20 -1.13 8.91
CA GLY A 17 5.12 0.10 8.12
C GLY A 17 5.50 1.33 8.93
N PHE A 18 4.62 2.34 9.01
CA PHE A 18 4.87 3.55 9.77
C PHE A 18 5.05 3.25 11.26
N GLU A 19 5.93 3.99 11.94
CA GLU A 19 6.32 3.74 13.33
C GLU A 19 5.10 3.71 14.27
N ALA A 20 4.23 4.72 14.20
CA ALA A 20 2.98 4.77 14.96
C ALA A 20 2.05 3.55 14.73
N ILE A 21 2.13 2.90 13.56
CA ILE A 21 1.37 1.68 13.27
C ILE A 21 2.05 0.46 13.86
N VAL A 22 3.39 0.37 13.76
CA VAL A 22 4.18 -0.72 14.36
C VAL A 22 3.93 -0.81 15.86
N GLU A 23 3.90 0.33 16.55
CA GLU A 23 3.62 0.41 17.99
C GLU A 23 2.28 -0.22 18.39
N LEU A 24 1.28 -0.28 17.50
CA LEU A 24 -0.04 -0.87 17.80
C LEU A 24 0.04 -2.36 18.19
N SER A 25 1.09 -3.08 17.79
CA SER A 25 1.32 -4.46 18.23
C SER A 25 1.38 -4.60 19.75
N GLU A 26 1.92 -3.61 20.45
CA GLU A 26 2.08 -3.61 21.90
C GLU A 26 0.75 -3.44 22.66
N HIS A 27 -0.30 -3.01 21.96
CA HIS A 27 -1.63 -2.74 22.51
C HIS A 27 -2.65 -3.84 22.19
N SER A 28 -2.21 -4.94 21.56
CA SER A 28 -3.11 -6.04 21.20
C SER A 28 -3.29 -7.02 22.36
N GLU A 29 -4.54 -7.40 22.62
CA GLU A 29 -4.95 -8.28 23.73
C GLU A 29 -5.44 -9.64 23.25
N GLY A 30 -5.66 -9.81 21.93
CA GLY A 30 -6.14 -11.06 21.33
C GLY A 30 -5.07 -12.15 21.24
N THR A 31 -5.49 -13.33 20.77
CA THR A 31 -4.61 -14.51 20.62
C THR A 31 -4.55 -15.06 19.20
N GLU A 32 -5.50 -14.69 18.34
CA GLU A 32 -5.48 -15.05 16.92
C GLU A 32 -4.63 -14.04 16.16
N GLU A 33 -3.58 -14.50 15.49
CA GLU A 33 -2.65 -13.63 14.77
C GLU A 33 -3.35 -12.88 13.63
N ALA A 34 -3.06 -11.59 13.53
CA ALA A 34 -3.49 -10.76 12.42
C ALA A 34 -2.36 -9.82 11.99
N VAL A 35 -2.11 -9.73 10.68
CA VAL A 35 -1.17 -8.74 10.14
C VAL A 35 -1.90 -7.41 9.97
N LEU A 36 -1.37 -6.34 10.54
CA LEU A 36 -1.79 -4.96 10.27
C LEU A 36 -0.64 -4.24 9.56
N SER A 37 -0.88 -3.56 8.45
CA SER A 37 0.24 -2.92 7.76
C SER A 37 -0.12 -1.67 6.97
N SER A 38 0.83 -0.74 6.95
CA SER A 38 0.88 0.34 5.95
C SER A 38 1.93 0.14 4.87
N LEU A 39 2.61 -1.01 4.84
CA LEU A 39 3.51 -1.37 3.74
C LEU A 39 2.71 -1.63 2.47
N PRO A 40 3.32 -1.43 1.28
CA PRO A 40 2.71 -1.82 0.02
C PRO A 40 2.36 -3.32 0.02
N PRO A 41 1.20 -3.74 -0.51
CA PRO A 41 0.79 -5.15 -0.46
C PRO A 41 1.75 -6.09 -1.20
N ALA A 42 2.48 -5.62 -2.21
CA ALA A 42 3.51 -6.43 -2.86
C ALA A 42 4.69 -6.77 -1.92
N VAL A 43 5.03 -5.89 -0.99
CA VAL A 43 6.04 -6.17 0.06
C VAL A 43 5.53 -7.26 0.98
N LEU A 44 4.29 -7.15 1.43
CA LEU A 44 3.64 -8.17 2.27
C LEU A 44 3.60 -9.53 1.56
N ALA A 45 3.24 -9.55 0.29
CA ALA A 45 3.25 -10.76 -0.53
C ALA A 45 4.63 -11.42 -0.58
N SER A 46 5.69 -10.64 -0.78
CA SER A 46 7.08 -11.16 -0.77
C SER A 46 7.52 -11.72 0.60
N GLN A 47 6.84 -11.32 1.68
CA GLN A 47 7.06 -11.83 3.03
C GLN A 47 6.19 -13.07 3.34
N GLY A 48 5.40 -13.53 2.38
CA GLY A 48 4.49 -14.67 2.53
C GLY A 48 3.14 -14.32 3.17
N VAL A 49 2.83 -13.04 3.32
CA VAL A 49 1.53 -12.59 3.84
C VAL A 49 0.48 -12.68 2.72
N THR A 50 -0.60 -13.42 2.98
CA THR A 50 -1.72 -13.58 2.05
C THR A 50 -2.95 -12.77 2.44
N GLU A 51 -3.08 -12.40 3.71
CA GLU A 51 -4.17 -11.58 4.24
C GLU A 51 -3.62 -10.55 5.23
N TYR A 52 -4.15 -9.32 5.17
CA TYR A 52 -3.73 -8.26 6.09
C TYR A 52 -4.85 -7.25 6.32
N TYR A 53 -4.75 -6.52 7.42
CA TYR A 53 -5.57 -5.36 7.73
C TYR A 53 -4.82 -4.08 7.35
N ALA A 54 -5.57 -3.08 6.89
CA ALA A 54 -5.09 -1.72 6.68
C ALA A 54 -6.00 -0.70 7.34
N LEU A 55 -5.40 0.35 7.91
CA LEU A 55 -6.12 1.49 8.46
C LEU A 55 -6.67 2.39 7.35
N GLN A 56 -7.91 2.84 7.50
CA GLN A 56 -8.45 3.92 6.67
C GLN A 56 -8.03 5.28 7.22
N ILE A 57 -6.82 5.70 6.86
CA ILE A 57 -6.25 6.97 7.30
C ILE A 57 -6.83 8.12 6.46
N PRO A 58 -7.49 9.13 7.08
CA PRO A 58 -7.96 10.29 6.34
C PRO A 58 -6.80 11.07 5.74
N ARG A 59 -6.96 11.54 4.50
CA ARG A 59 -5.93 12.29 3.80
C ARG A 59 -5.50 13.53 4.59
N GLY A 60 -4.20 13.72 4.74
CA GLY A 60 -3.61 14.86 5.47
C GLY A 60 -3.51 14.67 6.98
N SER A 61 -3.97 13.54 7.52
CA SER A 61 -3.75 13.20 8.92
C SER A 61 -2.30 12.81 9.17
N VAL A 62 -1.78 13.18 10.34
CA VAL A 62 -0.47 12.77 10.83
C VAL A 62 -0.69 12.21 12.24
N PHE A 63 -0.39 10.93 12.41
CA PHE A 63 -0.39 10.25 13.70
C PHE A 63 1.05 10.02 14.11
N LYS A 64 1.42 10.40 15.33
CA LYS A 64 2.80 10.31 15.82
C LYS A 64 3.02 9.07 16.66
N THR A 65 2.01 8.60 17.38
CA THR A 65 2.08 7.41 18.23
C THR A 65 0.91 6.46 18.00
N ALA A 66 1.02 5.23 18.52
CA ALA A 66 -0.10 4.29 18.57
C ALA A 66 -1.32 4.86 19.31
N GLU A 67 -1.14 5.59 20.41
CA GLU A 67 -2.26 6.18 21.16
C GLU A 67 -3.06 7.17 20.32
N ASP A 68 -2.41 7.99 19.49
CA ASP A 68 -3.11 8.92 18.59
C ASP A 68 -4.07 8.15 17.66
N ILE A 69 -3.63 6.99 17.16
CA ILE A 69 -4.43 6.12 16.27
C ILE A 69 -5.57 5.44 17.05
N ILE A 70 -5.28 4.93 18.25
CA ILE A 70 -6.26 4.28 19.12
C ILE A 70 -7.34 5.29 19.53
N GLU A 71 -6.98 6.50 19.94
CA GLU A 71 -7.93 7.55 20.32
C GLU A 71 -8.83 7.96 19.16
N ALA A 72 -8.26 8.13 17.96
CA ALA A 72 -9.02 8.41 16.75
C ALA A 72 -9.94 7.26 16.33
N ASN A 73 -9.68 6.05 16.83
CA ASN A 73 -10.45 4.82 16.60
C ASN A 73 -10.78 4.58 15.11
N LEU A 74 -9.74 4.65 14.27
CA LEU A 74 -9.90 4.60 12.83
C LEU A 74 -10.53 3.27 12.35
N PRO A 75 -11.29 3.29 11.24
CA PRO A 75 -11.75 2.08 10.60
C PRO A 75 -10.58 1.23 10.08
N VAL A 76 -10.73 -0.09 10.19
CA VAL A 76 -9.82 -1.07 9.57
C VAL A 76 -10.57 -1.88 8.53
N ARG A 77 -9.86 -2.23 7.45
CA ARG A 77 -10.35 -3.11 6.39
C ARG A 77 -9.39 -4.27 6.19
N LYS A 78 -9.94 -5.45 5.91
CA LYS A 78 -9.16 -6.66 5.67
C LYS A 78 -9.08 -6.91 4.16
N TYR A 79 -7.90 -7.31 3.69
CA TYR A 79 -7.64 -7.59 2.29
C TYR A 79 -6.95 -8.94 2.14
N ALA A 80 -7.31 -9.67 1.09
CA ALA A 80 -6.56 -10.83 0.61
C ALA A 80 -5.71 -10.45 -0.61
N ILE A 81 -4.51 -11.01 -0.70
CA ILE A 81 -3.53 -10.75 -1.76
C ILE A 81 -3.41 -11.99 -2.65
N LYS A 82 -3.43 -11.77 -3.98
CA LYS A 82 -3.20 -12.82 -4.99
C LYS A 82 -1.99 -12.45 -5.83
N THR A 83 -1.03 -13.36 -5.95
CA THR A 83 0.29 -13.14 -6.60
C THR A 83 0.43 -13.79 -7.98
N ASP A 84 -0.47 -14.69 -8.36
CA ASP A 84 -0.45 -15.37 -9.66
C ASP A 84 -1.31 -14.59 -10.67
N VAL A 85 -0.85 -13.39 -11.02
CA VAL A 85 -1.57 -12.47 -11.91
C VAL A 85 -0.84 -12.33 -13.24
N ASP A 86 -1.55 -12.60 -14.35
CA ASP A 86 -1.05 -12.37 -15.70
C ASP A 86 -1.55 -11.01 -16.21
N VAL A 87 -0.60 -10.18 -16.68
CA VAL A 87 -0.85 -8.81 -17.17
C VAL A 87 -0.55 -8.65 -18.65
N THR A 88 -0.25 -9.73 -19.37
CA THR A 88 0.27 -9.68 -20.74
C THR A 88 -0.64 -8.91 -21.70
N ASP A 89 -1.96 -9.12 -21.61
CA ASP A 89 -2.95 -8.49 -22.49
C ASP A 89 -3.63 -7.27 -21.85
N MET A 90 -3.11 -6.78 -20.72
CA MET A 90 -3.70 -5.67 -20.00
C MET A 90 -3.15 -4.33 -20.46
N GLU A 91 -4.04 -3.36 -20.66
CA GLU A 91 -3.63 -1.97 -20.80
C GLU A 91 -2.89 -1.53 -19.53
N THR A 92 -1.68 -0.97 -19.69
CA THR A 92 -0.83 -0.54 -18.58
C THR A 92 -0.87 0.97 -18.40
N VAL A 93 -1.11 1.43 -17.17
CA VAL A 93 -1.07 2.84 -16.77
C VAL A 93 -0.11 3.06 -15.60
N ILE A 94 0.57 4.19 -15.59
CA ILE A 94 1.47 4.61 -14.51
C ILE A 94 0.72 5.59 -13.61
N VAL A 95 0.62 5.28 -12.32
CA VAL A 95 -0.03 6.14 -11.33
C VAL A 95 1.01 6.63 -10.31
N ASN A 96 1.48 7.85 -10.51
CA ASN A 96 2.43 8.48 -9.60
C ASN A 96 2.43 10.01 -9.78
N ARG A 97 2.86 10.75 -8.76
CA ARG A 97 3.03 12.21 -8.82
C ARG A 97 4.49 12.64 -8.80
N HIS A 98 5.38 11.76 -8.39
CA HIS A 98 6.78 12.07 -8.22
C HIS A 98 7.52 11.95 -9.56
N LYS A 99 7.98 13.09 -10.10
CA LYS A 99 8.54 13.18 -11.47
C LYS A 99 9.72 12.24 -11.70
N GLY A 100 10.60 12.09 -10.71
CA GLY A 100 11.71 11.16 -10.80
C GLY A 100 11.26 9.70 -10.93
N THR A 101 10.23 9.33 -10.16
CA THR A 101 9.64 7.98 -10.23
C THR A 101 8.95 7.75 -11.56
N ILE A 102 8.17 8.73 -12.04
CA ILE A 102 7.51 8.65 -13.35
C ILE A 102 8.53 8.42 -14.47
N LYS A 103 9.67 9.12 -14.44
CA LYS A 103 10.72 8.95 -15.44
C LYS A 103 11.21 7.50 -15.50
N ILE A 104 11.54 6.91 -14.35
CA ILE A 104 12.03 5.53 -14.25
C ILE A 104 10.94 4.55 -14.70
N LEU A 105 9.69 4.73 -14.25
CA LEU A 105 8.58 3.86 -14.63
C LEU A 105 8.28 3.91 -16.14
N LYS A 106 8.41 5.06 -16.80
CA LYS A 106 8.26 5.15 -18.26
C LYS A 106 9.34 4.40 -19.04
N GLU A 107 10.55 4.31 -18.50
CA GLU A 107 11.63 3.53 -19.12
C GLU A 107 11.33 2.01 -19.00
N MET A 108 10.71 1.58 -17.90
CA MET A 108 10.32 0.18 -17.68
C MET A 108 9.04 -0.23 -18.41
N PHE A 109 8.07 0.69 -18.52
CA PHE A 109 6.75 0.47 -19.13
C PHE A 109 6.54 1.45 -20.29
N PRO A 110 7.26 1.26 -21.41
CA PRO A 110 7.20 2.18 -22.54
C PRO A 110 5.80 2.20 -23.15
N GLY A 111 5.26 3.40 -23.37
CA GLY A 111 3.93 3.60 -23.95
C GLY A 111 2.78 3.66 -22.94
N ALA A 112 3.02 3.41 -21.65
CA ALA A 112 2.01 3.57 -20.62
C ALA A 112 1.63 5.05 -20.41
N GLU A 113 0.33 5.30 -20.30
CA GLU A 113 -0.20 6.62 -19.93
C GLU A 113 0.15 6.93 -18.47
N VAL A 114 0.44 8.20 -18.16
CA VAL A 114 0.68 8.64 -16.78
C VAL A 114 -0.51 9.38 -16.23
N LEU A 115 -1.00 8.94 -15.08
CA LEU A 115 -2.11 9.52 -14.34
C LEU A 115 -1.61 10.07 -13.00
N GLU A 116 -1.57 11.40 -12.85
CA GLU A 116 -1.18 12.06 -11.58
C GLU A 116 -2.31 12.07 -10.55
N GLN A 117 -3.54 12.02 -11.05
CA GLN A 117 -4.78 11.83 -10.30
C GLN A 117 -5.58 10.77 -11.01
N VAL A 118 -6.18 9.85 -10.25
CA VAL A 118 -6.91 8.71 -10.79
C VAL A 118 -8.33 8.72 -10.28
N THR A 119 -9.27 8.44 -11.17
CA THR A 119 -10.61 7.94 -10.84
C THR A 119 -10.63 6.43 -10.97
N GLU A 120 -11.60 5.79 -10.35
CA GLU A 120 -11.81 4.34 -10.48
C GLU A 120 -11.97 3.89 -11.94
N GLU A 121 -12.71 4.66 -12.73
CA GLU A 121 -12.95 4.38 -14.16
C GLU A 121 -11.67 4.33 -14.99
N GLN A 122 -10.69 5.19 -14.67
CA GLN A 122 -9.43 5.26 -15.42
C GLN A 122 -8.53 4.05 -15.17
N ILE A 123 -8.70 3.36 -14.05
CA ILE A 123 -7.86 2.23 -13.63
C ILE A 123 -8.60 0.89 -13.68
N ALA A 124 -9.92 0.90 -13.86
CA ALA A 124 -10.77 -0.28 -13.83
C ALA A 124 -10.30 -1.34 -14.83
N GLY A 125 -9.97 -2.54 -14.35
CA GLY A 125 -9.51 -3.66 -15.18
C GLY A 125 -8.14 -3.46 -15.85
N LYS A 126 -7.43 -2.37 -15.57
CA LYS A 126 -6.08 -2.10 -16.12
C LYS A 126 -4.98 -2.63 -15.22
N HIS A 127 -3.79 -2.81 -15.79
CA HIS A 127 -2.56 -3.03 -15.03
C HIS A 127 -2.02 -1.67 -14.59
N VAL A 128 -2.06 -1.42 -13.29
CA VAL A 128 -1.60 -0.17 -12.70
C VAL A 128 -0.18 -0.34 -12.14
N VAL A 129 0.75 0.51 -12.55
CA VAL A 129 2.11 0.56 -12.01
C VAL A 129 2.30 1.84 -11.22
N GLY A 130 2.74 1.74 -9.96
CA GLY A 130 3.06 2.93 -9.18
C GLY A 130 2.61 2.87 -7.73
N GLY A 131 2.05 3.97 -7.24
CA GLY A 131 1.54 4.10 -5.87
C GLY A 131 0.04 4.31 -5.87
N LEU A 132 -0.71 3.36 -5.31
CA LEU A 132 -2.17 3.40 -5.24
C LEU A 132 -2.63 3.02 -3.82
N PRO A 133 -3.64 3.69 -3.24
CA PRO A 133 -4.25 3.23 -1.99
C PRO A 133 -4.96 1.87 -2.16
N PRO A 134 -5.02 1.02 -1.12
CA PRO A 134 -5.65 -0.31 -1.21
C PRO A 134 -7.08 -0.30 -1.77
N HIS A 135 -7.92 0.63 -1.34
CA HIS A 135 -9.31 0.73 -1.82
C HIS A 135 -9.44 1.05 -3.32
N LEU A 136 -8.41 1.61 -3.97
CA LEU A 136 -8.42 1.79 -5.42
C LEU A 136 -7.78 0.58 -6.13
N MET A 137 -6.87 -0.15 -5.47
CA MET A 137 -6.29 -1.37 -6.02
C MET A 137 -7.37 -2.45 -6.24
N THR A 138 -8.40 -2.51 -5.40
CA THR A 138 -9.52 -3.46 -5.56
C THR A 138 -10.31 -3.25 -6.86
N THR A 139 -10.21 -2.07 -7.48
CA THR A 139 -10.87 -1.76 -8.75
C THR A 139 -9.95 -1.99 -9.95
N SER A 140 -8.62 -1.96 -9.74
CA SER A 140 -7.65 -2.27 -10.79
C SER A 140 -7.68 -3.76 -11.16
N GLY A 141 -7.33 -4.09 -12.40
CA GLY A 141 -7.23 -5.49 -12.81
C GLY A 141 -5.96 -6.17 -12.29
N ALA A 142 -4.89 -5.40 -12.11
CA ALA A 142 -3.62 -5.84 -11.53
C ALA A 142 -2.82 -4.62 -11.06
N PHE A 143 -1.93 -4.82 -10.10
CA PHE A 143 -1.10 -3.75 -9.55
C PHE A 143 0.36 -4.17 -9.37
N THR A 144 1.28 -3.41 -9.94
CA THR A 144 2.72 -3.50 -9.69
C THR A 144 3.15 -2.30 -8.84
N SER A 145 3.52 -2.56 -7.58
CA SER A 145 3.89 -1.50 -6.64
C SER A 145 5.21 -0.84 -7.02
N ALA A 146 5.26 0.49 -7.01
CA ALA A 146 6.51 1.26 -7.01
C ALA A 146 6.55 2.13 -5.74
N TYR A 147 7.55 1.90 -4.89
CA TYR A 147 7.68 2.55 -3.59
C TYR A 147 9.14 2.90 -3.28
N ILE A 148 9.36 3.89 -2.41
CA ILE A 148 10.69 4.28 -1.98
C ILE A 148 11.01 3.53 -0.67
N LYS A 149 12.12 2.80 -0.64
CA LYS A 149 12.59 2.10 0.56
C LYS A 149 12.95 3.12 1.64
N GLY A 150 12.37 2.93 2.83
CA GLY A 150 12.57 3.82 3.98
C GLY A 150 12.07 5.24 3.74
N PHE A 151 10.97 5.40 3.00
CA PHE A 151 10.41 6.72 2.70
C PHE A 151 9.99 7.47 3.97
N ASP A 152 10.50 8.69 4.11
CA ASP A 152 10.18 9.66 5.15
C ASP A 152 9.52 10.89 4.52
N TYR A 153 8.22 11.06 4.81
CA TYR A 153 7.44 12.19 4.29
C TYR A 153 8.04 13.57 4.61
N ALA A 154 8.80 13.71 5.69
CA ALA A 154 9.42 14.97 6.08
C ALA A 154 10.70 15.29 5.29
N LYS A 155 11.31 14.30 4.63
CA LYS A 155 12.62 14.42 3.98
C LYS A 155 12.60 14.12 2.49
N ASP A 156 11.77 13.17 2.05
CA ASP A 156 11.91 12.52 0.74
C ASP A 156 10.94 13.06 -0.32
N GLY A 157 10.24 14.17 -0.07
CA GLY A 157 9.27 14.76 -1.00
C GLY A 157 9.86 15.14 -2.36
N ASP A 158 11.14 15.52 -2.40
CA ASP A 158 11.89 15.95 -3.59
C ASP A 158 13.03 14.97 -3.97
N LEU A 159 12.96 13.72 -3.49
CA LEU A 159 14.01 12.71 -3.69
C LEU A 159 14.30 12.51 -5.18
N SER A 160 15.52 12.69 -5.65
CA SER A 160 15.82 12.61 -7.09
C SER A 160 17.22 12.06 -7.37
N GLY A 161 17.60 11.98 -8.66
CA GLY A 161 18.94 11.55 -9.05
C GLY A 161 19.22 10.08 -8.73
N ASP A 162 20.46 9.80 -8.32
CA ASP A 162 20.92 8.43 -8.06
C ASP A 162 20.37 7.87 -6.75
N GLU A 163 20.14 8.71 -5.74
CA GLU A 163 19.53 8.29 -4.48
C GLU A 163 18.11 7.74 -4.70
N LEU A 164 17.32 8.40 -5.56
CA LEU A 164 16.01 7.87 -5.95
C LEU A 164 16.13 6.52 -6.64
N LYS A 165 17.09 6.35 -7.55
CA LYS A 165 17.26 5.07 -8.28
C LYS A 165 17.65 3.93 -7.34
N GLU A 166 18.49 4.20 -6.34
CA GLU A 166 18.91 3.21 -5.35
C GLU A 166 17.79 2.82 -4.39
N ARG A 167 16.89 3.76 -4.06
CA ARG A 167 15.82 3.55 -3.08
C ARG A 167 14.48 3.18 -3.70
N LEU A 168 14.24 3.51 -4.96
CA LEU A 168 13.01 3.14 -5.66
C LEU A 168 13.00 1.63 -5.90
N VAL A 169 12.00 0.98 -5.33
CA VAL A 169 11.73 -0.43 -5.56
C VAL A 169 10.46 -0.54 -6.38
N VAL A 170 10.56 -1.25 -7.50
CA VAL A 170 9.41 -1.69 -8.30
C VAL A 170 9.26 -3.19 -8.04
N ALA A 171 8.05 -3.61 -7.65
CA ALA A 171 7.77 -5.02 -7.41
C ALA A 171 8.05 -5.85 -8.67
N ASP A 172 8.59 -7.05 -8.48
CA ASP A 172 8.93 -7.98 -9.54
C ASP A 172 7.70 -8.65 -10.15
N LYS A 173 6.62 -8.77 -9.37
CA LYS A 173 5.37 -9.39 -9.79
C LYS A 173 4.17 -8.47 -9.56
N PRO A 174 3.21 -8.46 -10.50
CA PRO A 174 1.91 -7.85 -10.28
C PRO A 174 1.12 -8.67 -9.26
N ILE A 175 0.23 -7.99 -8.55
CA ILE A 175 -0.71 -8.59 -7.61
C ILE A 175 -2.13 -8.09 -7.85
N THR A 176 -3.12 -8.79 -7.31
CA THR A 176 -4.45 -8.23 -7.08
C THR A 176 -4.76 -8.29 -5.59
N ILE A 177 -5.64 -7.42 -5.14
CA ILE A 177 -6.18 -7.49 -3.80
C ILE A 177 -7.70 -7.45 -3.84
N GLU A 178 -8.33 -8.15 -2.91
CA GLU A 178 -9.77 -8.11 -2.69
C GLU A 178 -10.06 -7.75 -1.23
N GLU A 179 -11.04 -6.89 -0.99
CA GLU A 179 -11.53 -6.63 0.36
C GLU A 179 -12.35 -7.83 0.85
N ILE A 180 -12.04 -8.31 2.04
CA ILE A 180 -12.70 -9.47 2.67
C ILE A 180 -13.29 -9.07 4.03
N ASN A 181 -14.30 -9.81 4.48
CA ASN A 181 -15.02 -9.54 5.73
C ASN A 181 -14.40 -10.28 6.93
#